data_AF-A0AA39N7Z9-F1
#
_entry.id   AF-A0AA39N7Z9-F1
#
_cell.length_a   1.000
_cell.length_b   1.000
_cell.length_c   1.000
_cell.angle_alpha   90.00
_cell.angle_beta   90.00
_cell.angle_gamma   90.00
#
_symmetry.space_group_name_H-M   'P 1'
#
loop_
_entity.id
_entity.type
_entity.pdbx_description
1 polymer ?
#
loop_
_entity_poly.entity_id
_entity_poly.type
_entity_poly.pdbx_seq_one_letter_code
_entity_poly.pdbx_strand_id
1 'polypeptide(L)'
;MRSQYLCSLYLGFFFVVSFASQRASGGNVNVTVDDTDFLITYSPPEAWYTRDTVCSSCLKVDVGQVDVFENTYHGAAHLLYSEDPDDMEGQDEDNDSGSQNGKDGNTGRSNKNPPQRGGNVSILDSDTRDFDDTPVTAQFTFNGSAIYIYCIQPVGSSPISPTTMNLTFTLDNELVGTYVHETSNTTAEPIPHFNVFSKENLTPSPHVLSASLGVNSVFLIDYMIYTKNDVVYQVSGSQTSGVEPPKNHVATFEGAIGGSVGVLATLALCIFFSIYARRKLSARRERRERAEIAATSPLMIGPAPFMPRYFPGTVPPPYAPSSASSGHVDSTAEPHNSPETETMLNYADVPPSTPPPQDPHPPGLPPPSFAEAIADARSASVRIPIPGAGSTEATGITLPSANSDAPT
;
A
#
# COMPACT_ATOMS: atom_id res chain seq x y z
N MET A 1 -20.37 -40.35 -62.44
CA MET A 1 -20.23 -40.31 -60.96
C MET A 1 -19.06 -39.46 -60.43
N ARG A 2 -18.26 -38.74 -61.24
CA ARG A 2 -17.14 -37.90 -60.70
C ARG A 2 -17.47 -36.42 -60.42
N SER A 3 -18.65 -35.92 -60.84
CA SER A 3 -18.93 -34.47 -60.84
C SER A 3 -19.60 -33.90 -59.58
N GLN A 4 -20.11 -34.73 -58.66
CA GLN A 4 -20.86 -34.22 -57.48
C GLN A 4 -19.99 -33.92 -56.26
N TYR A 5 -18.77 -34.45 -56.18
CA TYR A 5 -17.89 -34.25 -55.01
C TYR A 5 -17.19 -32.88 -54.98
N LEU A 6 -17.00 -32.24 -56.14
CA LEU A 6 -16.33 -30.93 -56.23
C LEU A 6 -17.18 -29.77 -55.72
N CYS A 7 -18.51 -29.86 -55.80
CA CYS A 7 -19.41 -28.79 -55.35
C CYS A 7 -19.54 -28.73 -53.81
N SER A 8 -19.39 -29.86 -53.13
CA SER A 8 -19.46 -29.94 -51.66
C SER A 8 -18.24 -29.30 -50.98
N LEU A 9 -17.04 -29.46 -51.57
CA LEU A 9 -15.79 -28.91 -51.02
C LEU A 9 -15.73 -27.37 -51.02
N TYR A 10 -16.29 -26.72 -52.05
CA TYR A 10 -16.29 -25.25 -52.14
C TYR A 10 -17.22 -24.57 -51.13
N LEU A 11 -18.35 -25.20 -50.79
CA LEU A 11 -19.27 -24.69 -49.75
C LEU A 11 -18.70 -24.85 -48.33
N GLY A 12 -17.95 -25.94 -48.07
CA GLY A 12 -17.23 -26.10 -46.81
C GLY A 12 -16.14 -25.05 -46.60
N PHE A 13 -15.39 -24.71 -47.65
CA PHE A 13 -14.28 -23.76 -47.55
C PHE A 13 -14.72 -22.33 -47.20
N PHE A 14 -15.84 -21.86 -47.77
CA PHE A 14 -16.41 -20.54 -47.42
C PHE A 14 -16.96 -20.49 -45.99
N PHE A 15 -17.47 -21.60 -45.45
CA PHE A 15 -17.89 -21.67 -44.06
C PHE A 15 -16.70 -21.63 -43.09
N VAL A 16 -15.62 -22.36 -43.38
CA VAL A 16 -14.43 -22.39 -42.51
C VAL A 16 -13.70 -21.04 -42.44
N VAL A 17 -13.57 -20.31 -43.56
CA VAL A 17 -12.92 -18.98 -43.57
C VAL A 17 -13.73 -17.94 -42.77
N SER A 18 -15.05 -18.08 -42.68
CA SER A 18 -15.90 -17.13 -41.94
C SER A 18 -15.81 -17.26 -40.41
N PHE A 19 -15.35 -18.39 -39.87
CA PHE A 19 -15.21 -18.59 -38.42
C PHE A 19 -13.84 -18.20 -37.84
N ALA A 20 -12.86 -17.85 -38.69
CA ALA A 20 -11.50 -17.51 -38.27
C ALA A 20 -11.30 -16.04 -37.82
N SER A 21 -12.37 -15.23 -37.83
CA SER A 21 -12.38 -13.88 -37.22
C SER A 21 -13.09 -13.88 -35.85
N GLN A 22 -12.71 -14.81 -34.98
CA GLN A 22 -12.93 -14.60 -33.54
C GLN A 22 -12.02 -13.47 -33.09
N ARG A 23 -12.58 -12.25 -32.99
CA ARG A 23 -11.90 -11.15 -32.29
C ARG A 23 -11.61 -11.65 -30.88
N ALA A 24 -10.33 -11.74 -30.51
CA ALA A 24 -9.93 -11.93 -29.13
C ALA A 24 -10.44 -10.72 -28.34
N SER A 25 -11.57 -10.89 -27.65
CA SER A 25 -12.14 -9.88 -26.79
C SER A 25 -11.35 -9.89 -25.49
N GLY A 26 -10.18 -9.24 -25.51
CA GLY A 26 -9.40 -8.98 -24.30
C GLY A 26 -10.30 -8.29 -23.27
N GLY A 27 -10.43 -8.91 -22.10
CA GLY A 27 -11.22 -8.36 -21.02
C GLY A 27 -10.43 -7.27 -20.32
N ASN A 28 -11.05 -6.11 -20.10
CA ASN A 28 -10.49 -5.12 -19.19
C ASN A 28 -10.67 -5.65 -17.76
N VAL A 29 -9.58 -5.87 -17.05
CA VAL A 29 -9.56 -6.35 -15.66
C VAL A 29 -9.00 -5.25 -14.77
N ASN A 30 -9.76 -4.89 -13.74
CA ASN A 30 -9.30 -3.96 -12.72
C ASN A 30 -8.42 -4.70 -11.71
N VAL A 31 -7.28 -4.09 -11.39
CA VAL A 31 -6.33 -4.56 -10.39
C VAL A 31 -6.25 -3.49 -9.30
N THR A 32 -6.68 -3.83 -8.10
CA THR A 32 -6.44 -3.03 -6.91
C THR A 32 -5.01 -3.24 -6.45
N VAL A 33 -4.34 -2.17 -6.04
CA VAL A 33 -2.99 -2.14 -5.49
C VAL A 33 -3.06 -1.38 -4.17
N ASP A 34 -2.60 -2.04 -3.12
CA ASP A 34 -2.55 -1.56 -1.75
C ASP A 34 -1.48 -0.47 -1.55
N ASP A 35 -1.63 0.41 -0.55
CA ASP A 35 -0.62 1.44 -0.24
C ASP A 35 0.75 0.86 0.15
N THR A 36 0.82 -0.40 0.59
CA THR A 36 2.05 -1.08 0.97
C THR A 36 2.73 -1.85 -0.19
N ASP A 37 2.16 -1.84 -1.40
CA ASP A 37 2.69 -2.59 -2.55
C ASP A 37 4.01 -2.02 -3.09
N PHE A 38 4.94 -2.92 -3.43
CA PHE A 38 6.28 -2.60 -3.94
C PHE A 38 6.31 -1.89 -5.30
N LEU A 39 5.19 -1.84 -6.01
CA LEU A 39 5.02 -1.04 -7.24
C LEU A 39 4.94 0.47 -6.95
N ILE A 40 4.74 0.87 -5.68
CA ILE A 40 4.74 2.25 -5.22
C ILE A 40 6.12 2.59 -4.64
N THR A 41 6.70 3.70 -5.08
CA THR A 41 7.95 4.25 -4.57
C THR A 41 7.68 5.60 -3.93
N TYR A 42 8.00 5.71 -2.65
CA TYR A 42 7.83 6.90 -1.83
C TYR A 42 9.15 7.66 -1.70
N SER A 43 9.14 8.97 -1.93
CA SER A 43 10.33 9.83 -1.87
C SER A 43 10.01 11.22 -1.30
N PRO A 44 10.91 11.85 -0.53
CA PRO A 44 11.99 11.20 0.20
C PRO A 44 11.39 10.30 1.31
N PRO A 45 11.94 9.12 1.61
CA PRO A 45 11.26 8.13 2.45
C PRO A 45 10.93 8.62 3.87
N GLU A 46 11.71 9.55 4.41
CA GLU A 46 11.49 10.21 5.72
C GLU A 46 10.26 11.13 5.78
N ALA A 47 9.74 11.59 4.63
CA ALA A 47 8.50 12.37 4.57
C ALA A 47 7.24 11.48 4.63
N TRP A 48 7.41 10.16 4.51
CA TRP A 48 6.33 9.17 4.47
C TRP A 48 6.28 8.35 5.75
N TYR A 49 5.07 8.06 6.22
CA TYR A 49 4.81 7.34 7.45
C TYR A 49 3.63 6.37 7.29
N THR A 50 3.71 5.21 7.93
CA THR A 50 2.59 4.28 8.00
C THR A 50 1.70 4.57 9.21
N ARG A 51 0.50 3.98 9.25
CA ARG A 51 -0.38 3.92 10.43
C ARG A 51 0.36 3.70 11.76
N ASP A 52 1.28 2.75 11.80
CA ASP A 52 1.98 2.32 13.02
C ASP A 52 3.18 3.22 13.38
N THR A 53 3.53 4.19 12.53
CA THR A 53 4.66 5.08 12.75
C THR A 53 4.40 6.04 13.91
N VAL A 54 5.35 6.11 14.85
CA VAL A 54 5.29 7.05 15.99
C VAL A 54 5.89 8.38 15.57
N CYS A 55 5.03 9.28 15.11
CA CYS A 55 5.37 10.65 14.71
C CYS A 55 4.47 11.65 15.46
N SER A 56 5.04 12.79 15.86
CA SER A 56 4.36 13.84 16.63
C SER A 56 3.71 14.93 15.77
N SER A 57 4.23 15.20 14.58
CA SER A 57 3.71 16.18 13.62
C SER A 57 2.79 15.58 12.55
N CYS A 58 2.76 14.25 12.44
CA CYS A 58 2.01 13.53 11.41
C CYS A 58 0.52 13.45 11.73
N LEU A 59 -0.32 13.64 10.71
CA LEU A 59 -1.77 13.48 10.84
C LEU A 59 -2.10 11.99 10.99
N LYS A 60 -2.59 11.60 12.17
CA LYS A 60 -3.03 10.23 12.47
C LYS A 60 -4.53 10.09 12.29
N VAL A 61 -4.94 9.18 11.41
CA VAL A 61 -6.34 8.73 11.27
C VAL A 61 -6.59 7.59 12.25
N ASP A 62 -7.67 7.68 13.03
CA ASP A 62 -8.15 6.54 13.82
C ASP A 62 -8.93 5.57 12.94
N VAL A 63 -8.21 4.61 12.38
CA VAL A 63 -8.76 3.51 11.55
C VAL A 63 -9.71 2.60 12.36
N GLY A 64 -9.82 2.75 13.69
CA GLY A 64 -10.88 2.11 14.46
C GLY A 64 -12.29 2.65 14.14
N GLN A 65 -12.39 3.82 13.49
CA GLN A 65 -13.65 4.48 13.13
C GLN A 65 -13.83 4.65 11.61
N VAL A 66 -12.76 4.49 10.83
CA VAL A 66 -12.73 4.75 9.39
C VAL A 66 -12.48 3.43 8.65
N ASP A 67 -13.37 3.10 7.69
CA ASP A 67 -13.19 1.96 6.78
C ASP A 67 -12.06 2.30 5.80
N VAL A 68 -10.91 1.65 5.92
CA VAL A 68 -9.71 1.90 5.11
C VAL A 68 -9.29 0.58 4.47
N PHE A 69 -8.84 0.61 3.22
CA PHE A 69 -8.50 -0.60 2.48
C PHE A 69 -7.41 -1.38 3.23
N GLU A 70 -7.65 -2.69 3.41
CA GLU A 70 -6.86 -3.63 4.24
C GLU A 70 -6.44 -3.13 5.65
N ASN A 71 -7.08 -2.07 6.17
CA ASN A 71 -6.73 -1.33 7.39
C ASN A 71 -5.34 -0.63 7.38
N THR A 72 -4.76 -0.42 6.20
CA THR A 72 -3.43 0.21 5.97
C THR A 72 -3.55 1.59 5.32
N TYR A 73 -2.55 2.44 5.52
CA TYR A 73 -2.40 3.68 4.77
C TYR A 73 -0.96 4.19 4.89
N HIS A 74 -0.50 4.87 3.84
CA HIS A 74 0.72 5.67 3.85
C HIS A 74 0.34 7.15 3.88
N GLY A 75 0.77 7.84 4.92
CA GLY A 75 0.67 9.29 5.05
C GLY A 75 1.98 9.97 4.64
N ALA A 76 1.87 11.18 4.12
CA ALA A 76 2.98 12.11 3.97
C ALA A 76 2.53 13.53 4.31
N ALA A 77 3.44 14.31 4.90
CA ALA A 77 3.23 15.73 5.18
C ALA A 77 4.41 16.52 4.63
N HIS A 78 4.15 17.45 3.73
CA HIS A 78 5.16 18.36 3.20
C HIS A 78 5.16 19.64 4.04
N LEU A 79 5.98 19.66 5.09
CA LEU A 79 6.13 20.81 6.00
C LEU A 79 7.26 21.71 5.51
N LEU A 80 7.00 23.01 5.36
CA LEU A 80 8.07 23.98 5.32
C LEU A 80 8.62 24.14 6.74
N TYR A 81 9.83 23.61 6.98
CA TYR A 81 10.58 23.89 8.20
C TYR A 81 11.03 25.35 8.16
N SER A 82 10.22 26.24 8.72
CA SER A 82 10.48 27.70 8.76
C SER A 82 11.32 28.15 9.95
N GLU A 83 11.92 27.21 10.69
CA GLU A 83 12.85 27.50 11.79
C GLU A 83 14.26 27.19 11.28
N ASP A 84 14.94 28.21 10.75
CA ASP A 84 16.37 28.14 10.50
C ASP A 84 17.07 28.04 11.88
N PRO A 85 17.93 27.03 12.14
CA PRO A 85 18.51 26.84 13.47
C PRO A 85 19.38 28.00 13.98
N ASP A 86 19.75 28.97 13.15
CA ASP A 86 20.50 30.17 13.53
C ASP A 86 19.63 31.35 14.04
N ASP A 87 18.34 31.42 13.67
CA ASP A 87 17.35 32.38 14.21
C ASP A 87 17.20 32.28 15.75
N MET A 88 17.66 31.16 16.34
CA MET A 88 17.64 30.91 17.79
C MET A 88 18.93 31.34 18.52
N GLU A 89 19.99 31.75 17.83
CA GLU A 89 21.30 32.08 18.45
C GLU A 89 21.47 33.59 18.76
N GLY A 90 20.48 34.43 18.43
CA GLY A 90 20.55 35.89 18.50
C GLY A 90 20.07 36.57 19.81
N GLN A 91 19.81 35.84 20.91
CA GLN A 91 19.64 36.49 22.23
C GLN A 91 20.98 36.74 22.89
N ASP A 92 21.68 37.75 22.36
CA ASP A 92 22.79 38.39 23.05
C ASP A 92 22.34 38.80 24.46
N GLU A 93 22.99 38.23 25.48
CA GLU A 93 22.88 38.72 26.85
C GLU A 93 23.57 40.08 26.96
N ASP A 94 22.92 41.13 26.45
CA ASP A 94 23.21 42.53 26.77
C ASP A 94 22.81 42.80 28.24
N ASN A 95 23.59 42.17 29.11
CA ASN A 95 23.53 42.20 30.55
C ASN A 95 24.16 43.51 31.04
N ASP A 96 23.64 44.64 30.52
CA ASP A 96 24.10 46.00 30.79
C ASP A 96 23.71 46.40 32.22
N SER A 97 24.44 45.81 33.15
CA SER A 97 24.47 46.12 34.58
C SER A 97 25.22 47.43 34.86
N GLY A 98 24.99 48.42 33.99
CA GLY A 98 25.52 49.80 34.01
C GLY A 98 24.96 50.66 35.14
N SER A 99 25.24 50.26 36.39
CA SER A 99 24.95 51.06 37.57
C SER A 99 25.74 52.38 37.58
N GLN A 100 25.12 53.51 37.21
CA GLN A 100 25.63 54.84 37.53
C GLN A 100 24.54 55.80 38.04
N ASN A 101 24.57 56.01 39.36
CA ASN A 101 23.99 57.21 39.99
C ASN A 101 24.72 58.46 39.48
N GLY A 102 24.06 59.26 38.64
CA GLY A 102 24.60 60.52 38.09
C GLY A 102 23.67 61.71 38.36
N LYS A 103 24.03 62.55 39.33
CA LYS A 103 23.30 63.78 39.70
C LYS A 103 23.49 64.91 38.69
N ASP A 104 22.44 65.74 38.58
CA ASP A 104 22.45 67.20 38.37
C ASP A 104 23.40 67.80 37.29
N GLY A 105 22.84 68.27 36.16
CA GLY A 105 23.65 68.84 35.08
C GLY A 105 22.92 69.69 34.03
N ASN A 106 22.15 70.71 34.43
CA ASN A 106 21.57 71.68 33.49
C ASN A 106 22.65 72.56 32.82
N THR A 107 22.82 72.43 31.51
CA THR A 107 23.30 73.37 30.46
C THR A 107 23.90 72.53 29.33
N GLY A 108 23.82 72.86 28.04
CA GLY A 108 23.32 74.04 27.36
C GLY A 108 24.12 74.22 26.06
N ARG A 109 23.43 74.28 24.90
CA ARG A 109 23.94 74.56 23.54
C ARG A 109 24.86 73.52 22.85
N SER A 110 24.39 73.15 21.65
CA SER A 110 25.18 73.11 20.40
C SER A 110 26.33 72.08 20.28
N ASN A 111 26.07 71.02 19.51
CA ASN A 111 26.57 70.97 18.13
C ASN A 111 25.91 69.88 17.27
N LYS A 112 25.76 70.19 15.98
CA LYS A 112 25.79 69.29 14.81
C LYS A 112 25.30 67.85 15.03
N ASN A 113 24.05 67.60 14.66
CA ASN A 113 23.64 66.27 14.18
C ASN A 113 24.41 65.98 12.88
N PRO A 114 25.30 64.97 12.79
CA PRO A 114 25.42 64.25 11.53
C PRO A 114 24.07 63.56 11.27
N PRO A 115 23.63 63.41 10.01
CA PRO A 115 22.54 62.49 9.73
C PRO A 115 23.06 61.09 10.07
N GLN A 116 22.62 60.52 11.21
CA GLN A 116 22.52 59.07 11.35
C GLN A 116 21.56 58.61 10.27
N ARG A 117 22.14 58.36 9.09
CA ARG A 117 21.51 57.60 8.03
C ARG A 117 21.30 56.24 8.65
N GLY A 118 20.09 56.02 9.16
CA GLY A 118 19.57 54.75 9.63
C GLY A 118 19.54 53.78 8.45
N GLY A 119 20.73 53.34 8.05
CA GLY A 119 20.89 52.11 7.34
C GLY A 119 20.53 51.02 8.32
N ASN A 120 19.24 50.72 8.38
CA ASN A 120 18.81 49.33 8.43
C ASN A 120 19.35 48.70 7.13
N VAL A 121 20.66 48.46 7.11
CA VAL A 121 21.22 47.33 6.40
C VAL A 121 20.79 46.16 7.27
N SER A 122 19.51 45.80 7.14
CA SER A 122 19.13 44.41 7.17
C SER A 122 20.08 43.76 6.18
N ILE A 123 21.11 43.11 6.72
CA ILE A 123 21.95 42.23 5.94
C ILE A 123 20.97 41.13 5.53
N LEU A 124 20.38 41.31 4.34
CA LEU A 124 19.81 40.20 3.62
C LEU A 124 21.03 39.38 3.25
N ASP A 125 21.34 38.40 4.08
CA ASP A 125 22.17 37.26 3.70
C ASP A 125 21.36 36.52 2.63
N SER A 126 21.49 37.03 1.39
CA SER A 126 20.67 36.68 0.23
C SER A 126 20.98 35.30 -0.36
N ASP A 127 21.66 34.50 0.44
CA ASP A 127 22.60 33.46 0.06
C ASP A 127 22.13 32.09 0.62
N THR A 128 21.22 32.08 1.61
CA THR A 128 20.39 30.92 2.02
C THR A 128 19.20 30.71 1.08
N ARG A 129 19.36 31.02 -0.22
CA ARG A 129 18.23 31.16 -1.15
C ARG A 129 17.74 29.87 -1.81
N ASP A 130 18.53 28.81 -1.72
CA ASP A 130 18.12 27.46 -2.11
C ASP A 130 17.88 26.64 -0.84
N PHE A 131 16.77 26.94 -0.15
CA PHE A 131 16.09 25.90 0.63
C PHE A 131 15.65 24.85 -0.39
N ASP A 132 16.43 23.77 -0.51
CA ASP A 132 16.17 22.63 -1.40
C ASP A 132 14.86 21.93 -0.96
N ASP A 133 13.74 22.48 -1.42
CA ASP A 133 12.37 22.00 -1.19
C ASP A 133 12.23 20.61 -1.81
N THR A 134 12.61 19.60 -1.01
CA THR A 134 12.81 18.24 -1.48
C THR A 134 11.44 17.63 -1.80
N PRO A 135 11.11 17.41 -3.09
CA PRO A 135 9.73 17.19 -3.50
C PRO A 135 9.20 15.87 -2.94
N VAL A 136 8.19 15.97 -2.08
CA VAL A 136 7.48 14.82 -1.52
C VAL A 136 6.60 14.20 -2.61
N THR A 137 6.93 12.99 -3.04
CA THR A 137 6.32 12.30 -4.18
C THR A 137 6.02 10.84 -3.89
N ALA A 138 4.90 10.35 -4.43
CA ALA A 138 4.63 8.93 -4.63
C ALA A 138 4.67 8.65 -6.13
N GLN A 139 5.45 7.65 -6.54
CA GLN A 139 5.54 7.20 -7.92
C GLN A 139 5.04 5.76 -8.03
N PHE A 140 4.22 5.48 -9.03
CA PHE A 140 3.63 4.17 -9.29
C PHE A 140 3.84 3.76 -10.75
N THR A 141 4.31 2.53 -10.95
CA THR A 141 4.52 1.94 -12.29
C THR A 141 3.48 0.86 -12.57
N PHE A 142 2.73 1.00 -13.66
CA PHE A 142 1.71 0.03 -14.07
C PHE A 142 1.75 -0.25 -15.58
N ASN A 143 1.01 -1.27 -16.01
CA ASN A 143 0.78 -1.55 -17.43
C ASN A 143 -0.73 -1.72 -17.64
N GLY A 144 -1.37 -0.73 -18.26
CA GLY A 144 -2.82 -0.61 -18.26
C GLY A 144 -3.39 0.45 -19.20
N SER A 145 -4.72 0.60 -19.17
CA SER A 145 -5.51 1.50 -20.00
C SER A 145 -6.37 2.49 -19.19
N ALA A 146 -6.40 2.37 -17.86
CA ALA A 146 -6.95 3.35 -16.94
C ALA A 146 -6.28 3.25 -15.56
N ILE A 147 -6.34 4.33 -14.78
CA ILE A 147 -5.88 4.40 -13.39
C ILE A 147 -6.76 5.33 -12.54
N TYR A 148 -6.94 4.99 -11.27
CA TYR A 148 -7.72 5.70 -10.26
C TYR A 148 -6.94 5.68 -8.94
N ILE A 149 -6.73 6.82 -8.29
CA ILE A 149 -6.12 6.92 -6.95
C ILE A 149 -7.20 7.25 -5.92
N TYR A 150 -7.22 6.48 -4.84
CA TYR A 150 -8.08 6.67 -3.69
C TYR A 150 -7.25 7.07 -2.45
N CYS A 151 -7.79 7.98 -1.66
CA CYS A 151 -7.13 8.52 -0.48
C CYS A 151 -8.12 8.65 0.69
N ILE A 152 -7.59 8.88 1.89
CA ILE A 152 -8.37 9.39 3.02
C ILE A 152 -8.35 10.92 2.94
N GLN A 153 -9.53 11.54 2.79
CA GLN A 153 -9.65 12.99 2.77
C GLN A 153 -9.59 13.52 4.23
N PRO A 154 -8.60 14.36 4.57
CA PRO A 154 -8.43 14.90 5.92
C PRO A 154 -9.52 15.92 6.26
N VAL A 155 -9.84 16.01 7.56
CA VAL A 155 -10.84 16.93 8.11
C VAL A 155 -10.33 17.69 9.33
N GLY A 156 -11.03 18.78 9.68
CA GLY A 156 -10.69 19.64 10.81
C GLY A 156 -9.46 20.51 10.60
N SER A 157 -9.01 21.12 11.69
CA SER A 157 -7.79 21.91 11.77
C SER A 157 -6.90 21.34 12.87
N SER A 158 -5.71 20.86 12.52
CA SER A 158 -4.66 20.53 13.50
C SER A 158 -3.72 21.73 13.65
N PRO A 159 -3.31 22.10 14.88
CA PRO A 159 -2.35 23.19 15.09
C PRO A 159 -0.90 22.80 14.74
N ILE A 160 -0.62 21.51 14.49
CA ILE A 160 0.73 20.98 14.27
C ILE A 160 0.85 20.32 12.87
N SER A 161 -0.25 19.81 12.33
CA SER A 161 -0.26 19.06 11.05
C SER A 161 -1.10 19.80 10.01
N PRO A 162 -0.64 19.94 8.76
CA PRO A 162 -1.48 20.44 7.68
C PRO A 162 -2.65 19.49 7.45
N THR A 163 -3.84 20.05 7.27
CA THR A 163 -5.05 19.32 6.84
C THR A 163 -5.47 19.66 5.41
N THR A 164 -4.76 20.61 4.77
CA THR A 164 -4.90 20.91 3.33
C THR A 164 -4.21 19.83 2.51
N MET A 165 -4.76 19.45 1.36
CA MET A 165 -4.16 18.51 0.42
C MET A 165 -4.02 19.18 -0.95
N ASN A 166 -2.80 19.39 -1.41
CA ASN A 166 -2.49 19.95 -2.73
C ASN A 166 -1.62 18.95 -3.50
N LEU A 167 -2.17 18.32 -4.53
CA LEU A 167 -1.54 17.26 -5.31
C LEU A 167 -1.40 17.67 -6.77
N THR A 168 -0.23 17.41 -7.34
CA THR A 168 0.04 17.55 -8.77
C THR A 168 0.34 16.18 -9.36
N PHE A 169 -0.37 15.78 -10.41
CA PHE A 169 -0.25 14.46 -11.02
C PHE A 169 0.43 14.57 -12.39
N THR A 170 1.55 13.84 -12.54
CA THR A 170 2.21 13.67 -13.84
C THR A 170 2.16 12.22 -14.28
N LEU A 171 1.84 11.96 -15.55
CA LEU A 171 1.83 10.63 -16.16
C LEU A 171 2.84 10.65 -17.30
N ASP A 172 3.82 9.75 -17.27
CA ASP A 172 4.91 9.68 -18.25
C ASP A 172 5.63 11.03 -18.45
N ASN A 173 5.85 11.74 -17.33
CA ASN A 173 6.41 13.09 -17.24
C ASN A 173 5.54 14.24 -17.84
N GLU A 174 4.31 13.98 -18.26
CA GLU A 174 3.33 15.00 -18.67
C GLU A 174 2.38 15.37 -17.51
N LEU A 175 2.13 16.67 -17.28
CA LEU A 175 1.14 17.13 -16.30
C LEU A 175 -0.28 16.75 -16.74
N VAL A 176 -0.93 15.84 -16.01
CA VAL A 176 -2.27 15.31 -16.35
C VAL A 176 -3.39 15.77 -15.44
N GLY A 177 -3.09 16.36 -14.28
CA GLY A 177 -4.10 16.94 -13.40
C GLY A 177 -3.52 17.52 -12.11
N THR A 178 -4.37 18.23 -11.38
CA THR A 178 -4.09 18.77 -10.04
C THR A 178 -5.33 18.60 -9.17
N TYR A 179 -5.16 18.34 -7.88
CA TYR A 179 -6.23 18.25 -6.90
C TYR A 179 -5.91 19.13 -5.70
N VAL A 180 -6.86 19.96 -5.28
CA VAL A 180 -6.73 20.81 -4.09
C VAL A 180 -7.96 20.62 -3.20
N HIS A 181 -7.74 20.27 -1.95
CA HIS A 181 -8.74 20.21 -0.88
C HIS A 181 -8.30 21.11 0.27
N GLU A 182 -9.08 22.18 0.47
CA GLU A 182 -8.99 23.05 1.65
C GLU A 182 -10.02 22.58 2.68
N THR A 183 -9.59 22.39 3.92
CA THR A 183 -10.44 21.79 4.94
C THR A 183 -11.50 22.76 5.45
N SER A 184 -12.77 22.42 5.27
CA SER A 184 -13.87 23.14 5.92
C SER A 184 -14.05 22.66 7.37
N ASN A 185 -14.18 23.60 8.31
CA ASN A 185 -14.46 23.34 9.74
C ASN A 185 -15.84 22.67 10.02
N THR A 186 -16.55 22.21 9.00
CA THR A 186 -17.91 21.67 9.08
C THR A 186 -17.98 20.15 9.14
N THR A 187 -16.92 19.44 8.74
CA THR A 187 -16.89 17.97 8.69
C THR A 187 -16.07 17.45 9.86
N ALA A 188 -16.65 16.53 10.65
CA ALA A 188 -16.03 16.04 11.88
C ALA A 188 -15.16 14.78 11.70
N GLU A 189 -15.41 13.99 10.66
CA GLU A 189 -14.82 12.65 10.46
C GLU A 189 -14.11 12.55 9.09
N PRO A 190 -12.91 11.92 9.01
CA PRO A 190 -12.20 11.72 7.75
C PRO A 190 -13.02 10.90 6.75
N ILE A 191 -12.91 11.21 5.46
CA ILE A 191 -13.67 10.51 4.40
C ILE A 191 -12.73 9.53 3.68
N PRO A 192 -12.87 8.21 3.86
CA PRO A 192 -12.06 7.22 3.17
C PRO A 192 -12.54 7.00 1.73
N HIS A 193 -11.77 6.23 0.96
CA HIS A 193 -12.09 5.85 -0.43
C HIS A 193 -12.41 7.06 -1.32
N PHE A 194 -11.79 8.22 -1.05
CA PHE A 194 -12.03 9.43 -1.81
C PHE A 194 -11.16 9.44 -3.07
N ASN A 195 -11.79 9.50 -4.25
CA ASN A 195 -11.06 9.52 -5.52
C ASN A 195 -10.48 10.93 -5.79
N VAL A 196 -9.16 11.06 -5.70
CA VAL A 196 -8.43 12.33 -5.95
C VAL A 196 -7.94 12.45 -7.39
N PHE A 197 -7.82 11.35 -8.12
CA PHE A 197 -7.32 11.33 -9.49
C PHE A 197 -7.86 10.13 -10.26
N SER A 198 -8.29 10.38 -11.50
CA SER A 198 -8.63 9.33 -12.45
C SER A 198 -8.18 9.70 -13.87
N LYS A 199 -7.73 8.69 -14.62
CA LYS A 199 -7.35 8.83 -16.02
C LYS A 199 -7.70 7.55 -16.77
N GLU A 200 -8.56 7.68 -17.78
CA GLU A 200 -9.05 6.57 -18.60
C GLU A 200 -8.59 6.73 -20.06
N ASN A 201 -8.80 5.69 -20.86
CA ASN A 201 -8.48 5.65 -22.30
C ASN A 201 -6.99 5.87 -22.60
N LEU A 202 -6.13 5.44 -21.67
CA LEU A 202 -4.69 5.35 -21.89
C LEU A 202 -4.39 4.26 -22.92
N THR A 203 -3.29 4.41 -23.64
CA THR A 203 -2.76 3.34 -24.50
C THR A 203 -2.42 2.12 -23.64
N PRO A 204 -2.77 0.88 -24.01
CA PRO A 204 -2.40 -0.30 -23.22
C PRO A 204 -0.88 -0.54 -23.23
N SER A 205 -0.17 0.13 -22.33
CA SER A 205 1.30 0.21 -22.25
C SER A 205 1.79 0.37 -20.80
N PRO A 206 3.09 0.13 -20.55
CA PRO A 206 3.73 0.57 -19.31
C PRO A 206 3.63 2.09 -19.16
N HIS A 207 3.25 2.54 -17.97
CA HIS A 207 3.06 3.93 -17.58
C HIS A 207 3.68 4.20 -16.20
N VAL A 208 4.13 5.43 -15.99
CA VAL A 208 4.62 5.92 -14.70
C VAL A 208 3.75 7.11 -14.26
N LEU A 209 2.94 6.92 -13.22
CA LEU A 209 2.19 7.99 -12.57
C LEU A 209 3.01 8.50 -11.38
N SER A 210 3.16 9.81 -11.24
CA SER A 210 3.73 10.45 -10.05
C SER A 210 2.76 11.48 -9.49
N ALA A 211 2.41 11.32 -8.23
CA ALA A 211 1.71 12.30 -7.41
C ALA A 211 2.73 13.09 -6.59
N SER A 212 2.82 14.39 -6.81
CA SER A 212 3.67 15.33 -6.07
C SER A 212 2.83 16.14 -5.07
N LEU A 213 3.27 16.19 -3.82
CA LEU A 213 2.62 16.89 -2.73
C LEU A 213 3.15 18.32 -2.62
N GLY A 214 2.28 19.30 -2.78
CA GLY A 214 2.62 20.72 -2.61
C GLY A 214 2.99 21.06 -1.16
N VAL A 215 3.70 22.18 -0.98
CA VAL A 215 4.09 22.68 0.35
C VAL A 215 2.88 22.87 1.28
N ASN A 216 3.12 22.73 2.59
CA ASN A 216 2.14 22.83 3.67
C ASN A 216 0.89 21.98 3.46
N SER A 217 1.06 20.78 2.88
CA SER A 217 -0.03 19.86 2.55
C SER A 217 0.21 18.46 3.10
N VAL A 218 -0.87 17.67 3.22
CA VAL A 218 -0.87 16.26 3.61
C VAL A 218 -1.43 15.39 2.48
N PHE A 219 -0.90 14.17 2.32
CA PHE A 219 -1.46 13.13 1.45
C PHE A 219 -1.58 11.83 2.25
N LEU A 220 -2.76 11.22 2.26
CA LEU A 220 -3.04 9.96 2.94
C LEU A 220 -3.51 8.93 1.90
N ILE A 221 -2.58 8.21 1.28
CA ILE A 221 -2.93 7.23 0.24
C ILE A 221 -3.50 5.96 0.87
N ASP A 222 -4.60 5.48 0.29
CA ASP A 222 -5.42 4.35 0.77
C ASP A 222 -5.18 3.15 -0.16
N TYR A 223 -5.52 3.29 -1.45
CA TYR A 223 -5.20 2.31 -2.48
C TYR A 223 -5.31 2.96 -3.86
N MET A 224 -4.95 2.21 -4.90
CA MET A 224 -5.21 2.59 -6.28
C MET A 224 -5.78 1.42 -7.08
N ILE A 225 -6.49 1.74 -8.17
CA ILE A 225 -7.00 0.75 -9.11
C ILE A 225 -6.42 1.09 -10.48
N TYR A 226 -5.83 0.12 -11.18
CA TYR A 226 -5.54 0.26 -12.60
C TYR A 226 -6.24 -0.82 -13.42
N THR A 227 -6.71 -0.46 -14.59
CA THR A 227 -7.32 -1.40 -15.54
C THR A 227 -6.24 -1.91 -16.48
N LYS A 228 -6.05 -3.22 -16.56
CA LYS A 228 -5.19 -3.85 -17.57
C LYS A 228 -6.03 -4.65 -18.57
N ASN A 229 -5.56 -4.70 -19.80
CA ASN A 229 -6.15 -5.56 -20.81
C ASN A 229 -5.64 -6.98 -20.55
N ASP A 230 -6.46 -7.82 -19.94
CA ASP A 230 -6.14 -9.24 -19.86
C ASP A 230 -6.31 -9.83 -21.26
N VAL A 231 -5.17 -10.06 -21.92
CA VAL A 231 -5.11 -10.96 -23.07
C VAL A 231 -5.33 -12.36 -22.51
N VAL A 232 -6.60 -12.68 -22.28
CA VAL A 232 -7.05 -14.04 -22.02
C VAL A 232 -6.67 -14.84 -23.25
N TYR A 233 -5.48 -15.43 -23.20
CA TYR A 233 -5.09 -16.54 -24.03
C TYR A 233 -6.07 -17.66 -23.68
N GLN A 234 -7.21 -17.67 -24.35
CA GLN A 234 -8.08 -18.84 -24.38
C GLN A 234 -7.25 -19.95 -25.00
N VAL A 235 -6.61 -20.72 -24.12
CA VAL A 235 -6.10 -22.05 -24.41
C VAL A 235 -7.33 -22.92 -24.61
N SER A 236 -7.99 -22.72 -25.76
CA SER A 236 -8.92 -23.65 -26.34
C SER A 236 -8.14 -24.94 -26.53
N GLY A 237 -8.27 -25.84 -25.55
CA GLY A 237 -7.71 -27.18 -25.56
C GLY A 237 -8.39 -28.01 -26.64
N SER A 238 -8.06 -27.71 -27.90
CA SER A 238 -8.47 -28.49 -29.05
C SER A 238 -7.81 -29.85 -28.97
N GLN A 239 -8.59 -30.84 -28.56
CA GLN A 239 -8.17 -32.24 -28.54
C GLN A 239 -7.96 -32.72 -29.97
N THR A 240 -6.75 -32.60 -30.49
CA THR A 240 -6.40 -33.07 -31.84
C THR A 240 -6.31 -34.60 -31.88
N SER A 241 -7.43 -35.24 -32.25
CA SER A 241 -7.37 -36.59 -32.83
C SER A 241 -6.83 -36.48 -34.26
N GLY A 242 -5.70 -37.14 -34.53
CA GLY A 242 -4.83 -36.85 -35.66
C GLY A 242 -5.31 -37.28 -37.05
N VAL A 243 -4.46 -37.04 -38.04
CA VAL A 243 -3.95 -37.98 -39.07
C VAL A 243 -3.08 -37.20 -40.09
N GLU A 244 -2.20 -37.93 -40.78
CA GLU A 244 -0.98 -37.47 -41.45
C GLU A 244 -1.09 -36.69 -42.80
N PRO A 245 0.01 -36.05 -43.26
CA PRO A 245 0.12 -35.15 -44.44
C PRO A 245 0.46 -35.97 -45.73
N PRO A 246 0.97 -35.45 -46.90
CA PRO A 246 1.51 -34.10 -47.23
C PRO A 246 1.05 -33.50 -48.59
N LYS A 247 1.16 -32.19 -48.91
CA LYS A 247 2.31 -31.27 -49.08
C LYS A 247 1.74 -29.83 -49.27
N ASN A 248 2.43 -28.68 -49.17
CA ASN A 248 3.84 -28.31 -48.95
C ASN A 248 3.93 -26.87 -48.34
N HIS A 249 5.06 -26.53 -47.70
CA HIS A 249 5.64 -25.17 -47.49
C HIS A 249 4.74 -23.90 -47.45
N VAL A 250 4.30 -23.47 -46.25
CA VAL A 250 4.72 -22.22 -45.54
C VAL A 250 4.34 -22.42 -44.06
N ALA A 251 5.27 -22.86 -43.20
CA ALA A 251 4.97 -23.22 -41.81
C ALA A 251 6.23 -23.23 -40.93
N THR A 252 6.89 -22.08 -40.73
CA THR A 252 8.28 -22.08 -40.21
C THR A 252 8.62 -20.98 -39.18
N PHE A 253 7.65 -20.21 -38.67
CA PHE A 253 7.92 -19.26 -37.57
C PHE A 253 7.00 -19.39 -36.34
N GLU A 254 5.70 -19.69 -36.49
CA GLU A 254 4.82 -19.90 -35.32
C GLU A 254 5.03 -21.21 -34.56
N GLY A 255 5.57 -22.26 -35.22
CA GLY A 255 5.81 -23.55 -34.58
C GLY A 255 6.97 -23.57 -33.57
N ALA A 256 7.86 -22.56 -33.59
CA ALA A 256 9.09 -22.58 -32.79
C ALA A 256 8.85 -22.30 -31.30
N ILE A 257 8.05 -21.27 -30.98
CA ILE A 257 7.85 -20.80 -29.61
C ILE A 257 6.92 -21.76 -28.84
N GLY A 258 5.86 -22.27 -29.50
CA GLY A 258 4.99 -23.31 -28.93
C GLY A 258 5.73 -24.63 -28.64
N GLY A 259 6.73 -24.97 -29.47
CA GLY A 259 7.58 -26.14 -29.25
C GLY A 259 8.39 -26.08 -27.95
N SER A 260 9.01 -24.94 -27.65
CA SER A 260 9.82 -24.78 -26.43
C SER A 260 9.01 -24.94 -25.14
N VAL A 261 7.78 -24.41 -25.07
CA VAL A 261 6.94 -24.52 -23.87
C VAL A 261 6.46 -25.96 -23.66
N GLY A 262 6.08 -26.67 -24.74
CA GLY A 262 5.70 -28.09 -24.66
C GLY A 262 6.87 -29.00 -24.22
N VAL A 263 8.09 -28.74 -24.72
CA VAL A 263 9.29 -29.48 -24.30
C VAL A 263 9.65 -29.18 -22.83
N LEU A 264 9.56 -27.93 -22.39
CA LEU A 264 9.81 -27.58 -20.99
C LEU A 264 8.76 -28.20 -20.04
N ALA A 265 7.48 -28.18 -20.41
CA ALA A 265 6.41 -28.79 -19.62
C ALA A 265 6.57 -30.31 -19.48
N THR A 266 6.88 -31.00 -20.59
CA THR A 266 7.13 -32.45 -20.56
C THR A 266 8.40 -32.81 -19.77
N LEU A 267 9.48 -32.02 -19.91
CA LEU A 267 10.72 -32.20 -19.15
C LEU A 267 10.49 -31.98 -17.64
N ALA A 268 9.75 -30.93 -17.26
CA ALA A 268 9.36 -30.67 -15.88
C ALA A 268 8.51 -31.79 -15.28
N LEU A 269 7.54 -32.32 -16.04
CA LEU A 269 6.73 -33.48 -15.64
C LEU A 269 7.62 -34.72 -15.40
N CYS A 270 8.57 -35.00 -16.29
CA CYS A 270 9.53 -36.10 -16.13
C CYS A 270 10.42 -35.94 -14.89
N ILE A 271 10.90 -34.72 -14.60
CA ILE A 271 11.66 -34.42 -13.37
C ILE A 271 10.79 -34.66 -12.13
N PHE A 272 9.55 -34.16 -12.12
CA PHE A 272 8.60 -34.35 -11.02
C PHE A 272 8.35 -35.84 -10.72
N PHE A 273 8.05 -36.64 -11.75
CA PHE A 273 7.88 -38.09 -11.58
C PHE A 273 9.16 -38.79 -11.10
N SER A 274 10.34 -38.37 -11.57
CA SER A 274 11.64 -38.91 -11.13
C SER A 274 11.89 -38.63 -9.64
N ILE A 275 11.64 -37.40 -9.17
CA ILE A 275 11.78 -37.02 -7.76
C ILE A 275 10.76 -37.76 -6.89
N TYR A 276 9.49 -37.86 -7.34
CA TYR A 276 8.45 -38.60 -6.62
C TYR A 276 8.77 -40.10 -6.50
N ALA A 277 9.24 -40.73 -7.58
CA ALA A 277 9.69 -42.13 -7.56
C ALA A 277 10.88 -42.33 -6.62
N ARG A 278 11.88 -41.43 -6.65
CA ARG A 278 13.02 -41.46 -5.70
C ARG A 278 12.56 -41.35 -4.25
N ARG A 279 11.68 -40.39 -3.90
CA ARG A 279 11.11 -40.23 -2.55
C ARG A 279 10.33 -41.47 -2.09
N LYS A 280 9.57 -42.11 -2.99
CA LYS A 280 8.81 -43.33 -2.67
C LYS A 280 9.73 -44.55 -2.46
N LEU A 281 10.89 -44.58 -3.12
CA LEU A 281 11.90 -45.63 -2.93
C LEU A 281 12.78 -45.41 -1.70
N SER A 282 13.14 -44.16 -1.35
CA SER A 282 13.87 -43.87 -0.11
C SER A 282 13.06 -44.25 1.13
N ALA A 283 11.76 -43.90 1.16
CA ALA A 283 10.84 -44.34 2.22
C ALA A 283 10.71 -45.86 2.35
N ARG A 284 10.95 -46.63 1.26
CA ARG A 284 11.02 -48.10 1.29
C ARG A 284 12.35 -48.62 1.81
N ARG A 285 13.46 -47.91 1.62
CA ARG A 285 14.77 -48.25 2.21
C ARG A 285 14.78 -47.98 3.71
N GLU A 286 14.34 -46.80 4.15
CA GLU A 286 14.25 -46.47 5.58
C GLU A 286 13.40 -47.49 6.37
N ARG A 287 12.29 -47.96 5.79
CA ARG A 287 11.47 -49.03 6.40
C ARG A 287 12.19 -50.38 6.50
N ARG A 288 13.13 -50.69 5.60
CA ARG A 288 13.97 -51.89 5.69
C ARG A 288 15.07 -51.71 6.72
N GLU A 289 15.77 -50.58 6.68
CA GLU A 289 16.84 -50.24 7.62
C GLU A 289 16.32 -50.19 9.07
N ARG A 290 15.15 -49.58 9.33
CA ARG A 290 14.50 -49.65 10.65
C ARG A 290 14.13 -51.06 11.08
N ALA A 291 13.68 -51.92 10.16
CA ALA A 291 13.35 -53.30 10.48
C ALA A 291 14.60 -54.15 10.79
N GLU A 292 15.70 -53.91 10.08
CA GLU A 292 17.00 -54.54 10.32
C GLU A 292 17.62 -54.07 11.64
N ILE A 293 17.58 -52.76 11.93
CA ILE A 293 18.00 -52.22 13.23
C ILE A 293 17.13 -52.78 14.36
N ALA A 294 15.81 -52.85 14.20
CA ALA A 294 14.91 -53.43 15.21
C ALA A 294 15.15 -54.94 15.44
N ALA A 295 15.56 -55.68 14.41
CA ALA A 295 15.92 -57.09 14.54
C ALA A 295 17.33 -57.34 15.11
N THR A 296 18.25 -56.40 14.92
CA THR A 296 19.67 -56.56 15.28
C THR A 296 20.08 -55.80 16.55
N SER A 297 19.28 -54.83 16.99
CA SER A 297 19.55 -54.09 18.22
C SER A 297 19.38 -55.04 19.42
N PRO A 298 20.44 -55.29 20.22
CA PRO A 298 20.28 -56.01 21.47
C PRO A 298 19.29 -55.25 22.37
N LEU A 299 18.58 -55.99 23.22
CA LEU A 299 17.70 -55.41 24.23
C LEU A 299 18.51 -54.48 25.14
N MET A 300 18.44 -53.17 24.84
CA MET A 300 19.07 -52.15 25.65
C MET A 300 18.34 -52.08 27.00
N ILE A 301 18.88 -52.81 27.97
CA ILE A 301 18.61 -52.56 29.39
C ILE A 301 18.90 -51.08 29.62
N GLY A 302 17.85 -50.33 29.94
CA GLY A 302 17.92 -48.87 30.06
C GLY A 302 18.98 -48.41 31.05
N PRO A 303 19.48 -47.17 30.93
CA PRO A 303 20.47 -46.63 31.84
C PRO A 303 20.00 -46.80 33.28
N ALA A 304 20.84 -47.43 34.11
CA ALA A 304 20.53 -47.68 35.50
C ALA A 304 20.11 -46.37 36.20
N PRO A 305 19.09 -46.40 37.07
CA PRO A 305 18.52 -45.18 37.64
C PRO A 305 19.60 -44.33 38.31
N PHE A 306 19.62 -43.05 37.96
CA PHE A 306 20.59 -42.09 38.47
C PHE A 306 20.54 -42.04 40.01
N MET A 307 21.53 -42.63 40.68
CA MET A 307 21.79 -42.36 42.08
C MET A 307 22.52 -41.02 42.19
N PRO A 308 21.93 -39.99 42.83
CA PRO A 308 22.62 -38.72 43.03
C PRO A 308 23.85 -38.93 43.90
N ARG A 309 25.05 -38.75 43.34
CA ARG A 309 26.29 -38.68 44.11
C ARG A 309 26.38 -37.30 44.75
N TYR A 310 26.00 -37.20 46.01
CA TYR A 310 26.31 -36.04 46.83
C TYR A 310 27.83 -35.89 46.96
N PHE A 311 28.36 -34.71 46.64
CA PHE A 311 29.78 -34.44 46.74
C PHE A 311 30.17 -34.25 48.22
N PRO A 312 31.26 -34.88 48.71
CA PRO A 312 31.74 -34.65 50.07
C PRO A 312 32.05 -33.16 50.28
N GLY A 313 31.29 -32.50 51.17
CA GLY A 313 31.44 -31.09 51.51
C GLY A 313 30.30 -30.17 51.06
N THR A 314 29.37 -30.60 50.20
CA THR A 314 28.15 -29.82 49.93
C THR A 314 27.13 -30.02 51.05
N VAL A 315 26.98 -29.01 51.91
CA VAL A 315 25.87 -28.95 52.87
C VAL A 315 24.57 -28.80 52.06
N PRO A 316 23.59 -29.72 52.19
CA PRO A 316 22.32 -29.57 51.49
C PRO A 316 21.60 -28.30 51.98
N PRO A 317 20.92 -27.55 51.10
CA PRO A 317 20.18 -26.35 51.50
C PRO A 317 19.14 -26.71 52.57
N PRO A 318 18.90 -25.86 53.58
CA PRO A 318 17.97 -26.15 54.64
C PRO A 318 16.56 -26.32 54.05
N TYR A 319 15.96 -27.48 54.28
CA TYR A 319 14.56 -27.74 53.94
C TYR A 319 13.68 -26.73 54.66
N ALA A 320 13.06 -25.82 53.92
CA ALA A 320 12.01 -24.97 54.44
C ALA A 320 10.85 -25.88 54.92
N PRO A 321 10.36 -25.73 56.16
CA PRO A 321 9.29 -26.58 56.66
C PRO A 321 7.99 -26.23 55.94
N SER A 322 7.50 -27.14 55.08
CA SER A 322 6.16 -27.06 54.51
C SER A 322 5.14 -27.07 55.64
N SER A 323 4.53 -25.91 55.90
CA SER A 323 3.54 -25.71 56.95
C SER A 323 2.24 -26.44 56.62
N ALA A 324 2.13 -27.68 57.09
CA ALA A 324 0.89 -28.45 57.07
C ALA A 324 -0.15 -27.82 58.01
N SER A 325 -0.98 -26.93 57.49
CA SER A 325 -2.09 -26.33 58.23
C SER A 325 -3.30 -27.27 58.23
N SER A 326 -3.47 -28.03 59.30
CA SER A 326 -4.76 -28.63 59.66
C SER A 326 -5.52 -27.65 60.56
N GLY A 327 -6.76 -27.29 60.21
CA GLY A 327 -7.52 -26.28 60.96
C GLY A 327 -8.99 -26.22 60.55
N HIS A 328 -9.78 -27.18 61.03
CA HIS A 328 -11.23 -27.21 60.87
C HIS A 328 -11.90 -26.38 61.98
N VAL A 329 -12.55 -25.26 61.63
CA VAL A 329 -13.56 -24.58 62.47
C VAL A 329 -14.69 -24.05 61.58
N ASP A 330 -15.90 -24.08 62.13
CA ASP A 330 -17.21 -23.81 61.51
C ASP A 330 -17.67 -22.34 61.69
N SER A 331 -18.80 -21.97 61.07
CA SER A 331 -19.64 -20.75 61.27
C SER A 331 -19.58 -19.60 60.24
N THR A 332 -20.56 -19.64 59.32
CA THR A 332 -21.46 -18.52 58.89
C THR A 332 -20.93 -17.08 58.71
N ALA A 333 -20.87 -16.60 57.46
CA ALA A 333 -21.64 -15.46 56.91
C ALA A 333 -21.21 -15.06 55.48
N GLU A 334 -22.15 -14.56 54.66
CA GLU A 334 -21.99 -14.02 53.29
C GLU A 334 -21.46 -12.54 53.26
N PRO A 335 -21.18 -11.92 52.10
CA PRO A 335 -20.51 -12.43 50.88
C PRO A 335 -19.52 -11.43 50.20
N HIS A 336 -18.87 -11.91 49.13
CA HIS A 336 -18.33 -11.18 47.96
C HIS A 336 -16.99 -10.39 47.99
N ASN A 337 -16.14 -10.80 47.02
CA ASN A 337 -15.19 -10.03 46.19
C ASN A 337 -13.82 -9.59 46.77
N SER A 338 -12.82 -10.43 46.53
CA SER A 338 -11.40 -10.07 46.28
C SER A 338 -10.69 -11.26 45.58
N PRO A 339 -9.49 -11.09 44.98
CA PRO A 339 -9.24 -11.52 43.60
C PRO A 339 -8.71 -12.96 43.43
N GLU A 340 -8.94 -13.51 42.23
CA GLU A 340 -8.41 -14.82 41.84
C GLU A 340 -6.87 -14.81 41.79
N THR A 341 -6.28 -15.88 42.31
CA THR A 341 -4.83 -16.09 42.31
C THR A 341 -4.48 -16.99 41.13
N GLU A 342 -3.88 -16.44 40.08
CA GLU A 342 -3.52 -17.21 38.88
C GLU A 342 -2.55 -18.36 39.23
N THR A 343 -3.02 -19.58 39.03
CA THR A 343 -2.17 -20.76 39.07
C THR A 343 -1.45 -20.84 37.73
N MET A 344 -0.15 -20.58 37.69
CA MET A 344 0.66 -20.69 36.47
C MET A 344 0.67 -22.14 35.94
N LEU A 345 -0.29 -22.43 35.06
CA LEU A 345 -0.31 -23.63 34.24
C LEU A 345 0.70 -23.48 33.11
N ASN A 346 1.41 -24.58 32.84
CA ASN A 346 2.43 -24.65 31.80
C ASN A 346 1.81 -24.44 30.41
N TYR A 347 2.31 -23.45 29.67
CA TYR A 347 1.77 -23.04 28.35
C TYR A 347 1.72 -24.19 27.32
N ALA A 348 2.54 -25.23 27.49
CA ALA A 348 2.61 -26.38 26.59
C ALA A 348 1.42 -27.36 26.68
N ASP A 349 0.60 -27.31 27.75
CA ASP A 349 -0.49 -28.27 28.00
C ASP A 349 -1.89 -27.69 27.72
N VAL A 350 -2.00 -26.44 27.25
CA VAL A 350 -3.28 -25.82 26.86
C VAL A 350 -3.56 -26.11 25.38
N PRO A 351 -4.52 -26.99 25.03
CA PRO A 351 -4.92 -27.15 23.63
C PRO A 351 -5.53 -25.84 23.11
N PRO A 352 -5.31 -25.47 21.83
CA PRO A 352 -5.88 -24.26 21.27
C PRO A 352 -7.40 -24.29 21.41
N SER A 353 -7.97 -23.21 21.94
CA SER A 353 -9.41 -23.11 22.22
C SER A 353 -10.22 -23.38 20.95
N THR A 354 -10.97 -24.48 20.94
CA THR A 354 -11.89 -24.80 19.85
C THR A 354 -12.87 -23.63 19.71
N PRO A 355 -13.04 -23.02 18.52
CA PRO A 355 -14.00 -21.93 18.36
C PRO A 355 -15.40 -22.42 18.75
N PRO A 356 -16.22 -21.56 19.40
CA PRO A 356 -17.55 -21.95 19.82
C PRO A 356 -18.39 -22.40 18.61
N PRO A 357 -19.32 -23.36 18.78
CA PRO A 357 -20.25 -23.73 17.71
C PRO A 357 -20.98 -22.49 17.22
N GLN A 358 -20.84 -22.16 15.93
CA GLN A 358 -21.65 -21.12 15.32
C GLN A 358 -23.10 -21.59 15.32
N ASP A 359 -23.99 -20.80 15.92
CA ASP A 359 -25.42 -21.07 15.90
C ASP A 359 -25.91 -21.18 14.45
N PRO A 360 -26.87 -22.08 14.17
CA PRO A 360 -27.40 -22.27 12.82
C PRO A 360 -28.17 -21.02 12.39
N HIS A 361 -27.49 -20.11 11.69
CA HIS A 361 -28.12 -18.98 11.03
C HIS A 361 -29.26 -19.49 10.13
N PRO A 362 -30.45 -18.84 10.15
CA PRO A 362 -31.51 -19.16 9.20
C PRO A 362 -30.97 -18.96 7.77
N PRO A 363 -31.46 -19.74 6.79
CA PRO A 363 -30.93 -19.69 5.43
C PRO A 363 -31.08 -18.28 4.84
N GLY A 364 -29.98 -17.53 4.86
CA GLY A 364 -29.90 -16.22 4.26
C GLY A 364 -30.17 -16.32 2.76
N LEU A 365 -30.86 -15.32 2.23
CA LEU A 365 -31.06 -15.21 0.79
C LEU A 365 -29.69 -15.24 0.09
N PRO A 366 -29.57 -15.89 -1.07
CA PRO A 366 -28.31 -15.93 -1.80
C PRO A 366 -27.86 -14.49 -2.08
N PRO A 367 -26.56 -14.16 -1.93
CA PRO A 367 -26.07 -12.84 -2.26
C PRO A 367 -26.43 -12.51 -3.72
N PRO A 368 -26.84 -11.25 -4.01
CA PRO A 368 -27.21 -10.86 -5.37
C PRO A 368 -26.04 -11.12 -6.32
N SER A 369 -26.36 -11.51 -7.55
CA SER A 369 -25.31 -11.77 -8.53
C SER A 369 -24.51 -10.48 -8.80
N PHE A 370 -23.20 -10.60 -8.99
CA PHE A 370 -22.30 -9.45 -9.15
C PHE A 370 -22.69 -8.51 -10.33
N ALA A 371 -23.47 -9.03 -11.29
CA ALA A 371 -24.03 -8.26 -12.40
C ALA A 371 -25.13 -7.25 -11.98
N GLU A 372 -25.77 -7.45 -10.82
CA GLU A 372 -26.94 -6.67 -10.38
C GLU A 372 -26.55 -5.51 -9.45
N ALA A 373 -25.45 -5.65 -8.69
CA ALA A 373 -24.90 -4.59 -7.84
C ALA A 373 -24.35 -3.37 -8.62
N ILE A 374 -24.00 -3.55 -9.90
CA ILE A 374 -23.45 -2.48 -10.75
C ILE A 374 -24.56 -1.77 -11.56
N ALA A 375 -25.78 -2.33 -11.60
CA ALA A 375 -26.87 -1.81 -12.43
C ALA A 375 -27.61 -0.61 -11.81
N ASP A 376 -27.57 -0.43 -10.49
CA ASP A 376 -28.40 0.58 -9.77
C ASP A 376 -27.69 1.91 -9.48
N ALA A 377 -26.69 2.29 -10.29
CA ALA A 377 -26.12 3.63 -10.30
C ALA A 377 -26.97 4.64 -11.13
N ARG A 378 -28.30 4.46 -11.17
CA ARG A 378 -29.21 5.19 -12.08
C ARG A 378 -30.48 5.75 -11.42
N SER A 379 -30.41 6.30 -10.21
CA SER A 379 -31.41 7.30 -9.74
C SER A 379 -30.95 8.18 -8.56
N ALA A 380 -30.12 9.20 -8.85
CA ALA A 380 -30.06 10.44 -8.06
C ALA A 380 -29.51 11.63 -8.87
N SER A 381 -29.96 11.81 -10.12
CA SER A 381 -29.66 13.05 -10.87
C SER A 381 -30.51 14.21 -10.32
N VAL A 382 -30.09 14.76 -9.18
CA VAL A 382 -30.63 16.01 -8.66
C VAL A 382 -30.18 17.15 -9.57
N ARG A 383 -31.05 17.53 -10.51
CA ARG A 383 -30.88 18.76 -11.29
C ARG A 383 -31.04 19.97 -10.36
N ILE A 384 -29.93 20.51 -9.90
CA ILE A 384 -29.88 21.85 -9.32
C ILE A 384 -30.27 22.84 -10.44
N PRO A 385 -31.28 23.70 -10.25
CA PRO A 385 -31.64 24.69 -11.24
C PRO A 385 -30.60 25.81 -11.30
N ILE A 386 -29.95 25.98 -12.44
CA ILE A 386 -29.05 27.12 -12.71
C ILE A 386 -29.91 28.38 -12.90
N PRO A 387 -29.77 29.43 -12.06
CA PRO A 387 -30.40 30.71 -12.31
C PRO A 387 -29.46 31.63 -13.12
N GLY A 388 -29.94 32.13 -14.25
CA GLY A 388 -29.39 33.33 -14.87
C GLY A 388 -28.35 33.13 -15.98
N ALA A 389 -28.77 32.63 -17.15
CA ALA A 389 -28.12 33.03 -18.39
C ALA A 389 -28.55 34.48 -18.71
N GLY A 390 -27.63 35.44 -18.63
CA GLY A 390 -27.93 36.86 -18.79
C GLY A 390 -26.75 37.68 -19.32
N SER A 391 -26.79 37.95 -20.63
CA SER A 391 -25.98 38.92 -21.38
C SER A 391 -24.46 38.68 -21.47
N THR A 392 -24.01 38.62 -22.72
CA THR A 392 -22.61 38.77 -23.14
C THR A 392 -22.09 40.18 -22.86
N GLU A 393 -20.90 40.31 -22.26
CA GLU A 393 -19.99 41.42 -22.55
C GLU A 393 -18.54 40.93 -22.43
N ALA A 394 -17.63 41.50 -23.24
CA ALA A 394 -16.35 40.87 -23.55
C ALA A 394 -15.14 41.63 -22.98
N THR A 395 -14.32 40.91 -22.24
CA THR A 395 -12.89 41.18 -22.01
C THR A 395 -12.17 39.82 -22.07
N GLY A 396 -11.01 39.66 -22.70
CA GLY A 396 -10.11 40.67 -23.27
C GLY A 396 -8.66 40.23 -23.07
N ILE A 397 -8.32 38.98 -23.40
CA ILE A 397 -6.96 38.44 -23.26
C ILE A 397 -6.26 38.50 -24.62
N THR A 398 -5.26 39.37 -24.72
CA THR A 398 -4.46 39.58 -25.94
C THR A 398 -3.22 38.70 -25.90
N LEU A 399 -3.07 37.80 -26.87
CA LEU A 399 -1.81 37.10 -27.15
C LEU A 399 -0.95 37.97 -28.10
N PRO A 400 0.36 38.12 -27.85
CA PRO A 400 1.25 38.86 -28.75
C PRO A 400 1.49 38.08 -30.05
N SER A 401 1.19 38.70 -31.19
CA SER A 401 1.49 38.15 -32.51
C SER A 401 2.95 38.39 -32.89
N ALA A 402 3.61 37.39 -33.49
CA ALA A 402 4.99 37.50 -33.94
C ALA A 402 5.08 38.24 -35.28
N ASN A 403 5.74 39.40 -35.30
CA ASN A 403 6.08 40.10 -36.54
C ASN A 403 7.20 39.37 -37.30
N SER A 404 6.99 39.14 -38.60
CA SER A 404 8.02 38.68 -39.52
C SER A 404 7.90 39.42 -40.85
N ASP A 405 8.48 40.62 -40.91
CA ASP A 405 8.67 41.37 -42.15
C ASP A 405 10.14 41.29 -42.59
N ALA A 406 10.35 40.86 -43.83
CA ALA A 406 11.64 40.91 -44.52
C ALA A 406 11.58 41.96 -45.64
N PRO A 407 12.65 42.74 -45.90
CA PRO A 407 12.60 43.84 -46.86
C PRO A 407 12.94 43.43 -48.30
N THR A 408 12.27 44.10 -49.25
CA THR A 408 12.74 44.37 -50.62
C THR A 408 12.29 45.76 -51.03
#